data_AF-A0ABD1LSR4-F1
#
_entry.id   AF-A0ABD1LSR4-F1
#
_cell.length_a   1.000
_cell.length_b   1.000
_cell.length_c   1.000
_cell.angle_alpha   90.00
_cell.angle_beta   90.00
_cell.angle_gamma   90.00
#
_symmetry.space_group_name_H-M   'P 1'
#
loop_
_entity.id
_entity.type
_entity.pdbx_description
1 polymer ?
#
loop_
_entity_poly.entity_id
_entity_poly.type
_entity_poly.pdbx_seq_one_letter_code
_entity_poly.pdbx_strand_id
1 'polypeptide(L)'
;MRLRELSKKRKRNEEAKEKKRKCAPNTSFNIDEIPANKEQVESWFKTYVGPLNTRDKTLDPTLVTAEKAAKIIKVMQDGSGEFDTINDDIKSVLIGNTKRVILYIGSGNYKEKIKIEKDKPFISLYGEPKNMPNLTFGGTTQQYGTVDSKHSPLSVTKN
;
A
#
# COMPACT_ATOMS: atom_id res chain seq x y z
N MET A 1 39.09 39.80 -7.91
CA MET A 1 38.32 39.01 -6.91
C MET A 1 36.83 38.86 -7.26
N ARG A 2 36.16 39.91 -7.77
CA ARG A 2 34.71 39.95 -8.07
C ARG A 2 34.20 38.96 -9.14
N LEU A 3 35.00 38.68 -10.18
CA LEU A 3 34.64 37.77 -11.28
C LEU A 3 34.55 36.29 -10.86
N ARG A 4 35.40 35.84 -9.93
CA ARG A 4 35.38 34.46 -9.42
C ARG A 4 34.10 34.19 -8.62
N GLU A 5 33.61 35.18 -7.89
CA GLU A 5 32.38 35.07 -7.10
C GLU A 5 31.12 35.03 -7.99
N LEU A 6 31.10 35.78 -9.09
CA LEU A 6 30.01 35.73 -10.07
C LEU A 6 29.93 34.36 -10.77
N SER A 7 31.07 33.76 -11.13
CA SER A 7 31.13 32.42 -11.72
C SER A 7 30.59 31.34 -10.76
N LYS A 8 31.00 31.36 -9.49
CA LYS A 8 30.47 30.45 -8.44
C LYS A 8 28.97 30.66 -8.22
N LYS A 9 28.48 31.89 -8.27
CA LYS A 9 27.06 32.19 -8.09
C LYS A 9 26.22 31.66 -9.25
N ARG A 10 26.71 31.77 -10.49
CA ARG A 10 26.07 31.20 -11.67
C ARG A 10 26.00 29.68 -11.60
N LYS A 11 27.12 29.01 -11.26
CA LYS A 11 27.16 27.54 -11.13
C LYS A 11 26.21 27.01 -10.05
N ARG A 12 26.16 27.64 -8.87
CA ARG A 12 25.19 27.29 -7.81
C ARG A 12 23.75 27.49 -8.26
N ASN A 13 23.47 28.50 -9.08
CA ASN A 13 22.11 28.75 -9.60
C ASN A 13 21.70 27.70 -10.65
N GLU A 14 22.67 27.21 -11.43
CA GLU A 14 22.49 26.17 -12.44
C GLU A 14 22.30 24.80 -11.78
N GLU A 15 23.11 24.47 -10.77
CA GLU A 15 22.95 23.29 -9.92
C GLU A 15 21.64 23.31 -9.12
N ALA A 16 21.20 24.47 -8.64
CA ALA A 16 19.91 24.62 -7.96
C ALA A 16 18.72 24.47 -8.92
N LYS A 17 18.86 24.92 -10.18
CA LYS A 17 17.87 24.68 -11.24
C LYS A 17 17.79 23.20 -11.61
N GLU A 18 18.94 22.53 -11.76
CA GLU A 18 19.01 21.10 -12.05
C GLU A 18 18.43 20.27 -10.91
N LYS A 19 18.77 20.61 -9.66
CA LYS A 19 18.22 19.95 -8.46
C LYS A 19 16.71 20.19 -8.31
N LYS A 20 16.20 21.37 -8.67
CA LYS A 20 14.74 21.62 -8.74
C LYS A 20 14.05 20.82 -9.84
N ARG A 21 14.67 20.63 -11.01
CA ARG A 21 14.14 19.75 -12.08
C ARG A 21 14.15 18.29 -11.67
N LYS A 22 15.14 17.86 -10.87
CA LYS A 22 15.30 16.48 -10.38
C LYS A 22 14.42 16.15 -9.17
N CYS A 23 14.04 17.16 -8.37
CA CYS A 23 13.14 17.02 -7.22
C CYS A 23 11.68 17.35 -7.56
N ALA A 24 11.37 17.80 -8.78
CA ALA A 24 9.99 17.86 -9.23
C ALA A 24 9.50 16.42 -9.35
N PRO A 25 8.48 16.00 -8.59
CA PRO A 25 7.81 14.75 -8.92
C PRO A 25 7.35 14.87 -10.38
N ASN A 26 7.48 13.79 -11.13
CA ASN A 26 6.87 13.60 -12.43
C ASN A 26 5.33 13.57 -12.28
N THR A 27 4.75 14.66 -11.80
CA THR A 27 3.32 14.90 -11.74
C THR A 27 2.89 15.47 -13.08
N SER A 28 2.56 14.58 -13.99
CA SER A 28 1.57 14.85 -15.02
C SER A 28 0.75 13.58 -15.28
N PHE A 29 0.23 12.97 -14.20
CA PHE A 29 -1.04 12.27 -14.33
C PHE A 29 -2.13 13.34 -14.20
N ASN A 30 -2.37 14.10 -15.28
CA ASN A 30 -3.64 14.80 -15.44
C ASN A 30 -4.68 13.70 -15.66
N ILE A 31 -5.22 13.20 -14.56
CA ILE A 31 -6.43 12.39 -14.59
C ILE A 31 -7.53 13.38 -14.93
N ASP A 32 -8.01 13.34 -16.17
CA ASP A 32 -9.32 13.88 -16.49
C ASP A 32 -10.30 13.33 -15.44
N GLU A 33 -10.97 14.24 -14.73
CA GLU A 33 -11.63 14.01 -13.43
C GLU A 33 -12.44 12.71 -13.42
N ILE A 34 -12.38 11.97 -12.28
CA ILE A 34 -13.20 10.77 -12.11
C ILE A 34 -14.67 11.17 -12.32
N PRO A 35 -15.39 10.52 -13.25
CA PRO A 35 -16.72 10.96 -13.63
C PRO A 35 -17.70 10.80 -12.44
N ALA A 36 -18.54 11.81 -12.23
CA ALA A 36 -19.56 11.77 -11.20
C ALA A 36 -20.69 10.77 -11.52
N ASN A 37 -20.98 10.53 -12.81
CA ASN A 37 -21.96 9.53 -13.22
C ASN A 37 -21.33 8.12 -13.17
N LYS A 38 -21.91 7.25 -12.35
CA LYS A 38 -21.54 5.83 -12.18
C LYS A 38 -21.47 5.05 -13.50
N GLU A 39 -22.35 5.36 -14.45
CA GLU A 39 -22.42 4.67 -15.75
C GLU A 39 -21.18 4.92 -16.61
N GLN A 40 -20.49 6.04 -16.39
CA GLN A 40 -19.29 6.43 -17.13
C GLN A 40 -18.00 5.90 -16.47
N VAL A 41 -18.06 5.48 -15.21
CA VAL A 41 -16.90 5.06 -14.41
C VAL A 41 -16.17 3.88 -15.06
N GLU A 42 -16.90 2.88 -15.58
CA GLU A 42 -16.30 1.70 -16.18
C GLU A 42 -15.52 2.04 -17.47
N SER A 43 -16.08 2.92 -18.30
CA SER A 43 -15.44 3.37 -19.54
C SER A 43 -14.20 4.22 -19.24
N TRP A 44 -14.34 5.16 -18.29
CA TRP A 44 -13.23 5.95 -17.78
C TRP A 44 -12.12 5.06 -17.20
N PHE A 45 -12.46 4.05 -16.39
CA PHE A 45 -11.50 3.12 -15.79
C PHE A 45 -10.75 2.33 -16.86
N LYS A 46 -11.43 1.83 -17.89
CA LYS A 46 -10.77 1.12 -19.00
C LYS A 46 -9.82 2.02 -19.79
N THR A 47 -10.20 3.27 -19.99
CA THR A 47 -9.45 4.25 -20.77
C THR A 47 -8.18 4.69 -20.03
N TYR A 48 -8.31 5.07 -18.76
CA TYR A 48 -7.22 5.68 -17.99
C TYR A 48 -6.51 4.70 -17.06
N VAL A 49 -7.22 3.71 -16.51
CA VAL A 49 -6.63 2.69 -15.64
C VAL A 49 -6.04 1.54 -16.46
N GLY A 50 -6.85 0.86 -17.26
CA GLY A 50 -6.39 -0.17 -18.21
C GLY A 50 -5.59 -1.34 -17.60
N PRO A 51 -5.19 -2.33 -18.41
CA PRO A 51 -4.36 -3.45 -17.99
C PRO A 51 -2.88 -3.07 -17.77
N LEU A 52 -2.16 -3.83 -16.95
CA LEU A 52 -0.74 -3.55 -16.60
C LEU A 52 0.16 -3.38 -17.85
N ASN A 53 -0.05 -4.21 -18.87
CA ASN A 53 0.75 -4.23 -20.10
C ASN A 53 0.70 -2.92 -20.91
N THR A 54 -0.32 -2.07 -20.72
CA THR A 54 -0.40 -0.76 -21.40
C THR A 54 0.30 0.35 -20.61
N ARG A 55 0.59 0.12 -19.33
CA ARG A 55 1.09 1.14 -18.39
C ARG A 55 2.44 0.84 -17.78
N ASP A 56 3.01 -0.33 -18.04
CA ASP A 56 4.26 -0.77 -17.44
C ASP A 56 5.45 0.19 -17.67
N LYS A 57 5.42 0.97 -18.76
CA LYS A 57 6.45 1.99 -19.07
C LYS A 57 6.34 3.27 -18.24
N THR A 58 5.17 3.58 -17.69
CA THR A 58 4.91 4.85 -16.95
C THR A 58 4.80 4.64 -15.44
N LEU A 59 4.67 3.40 -15.00
CA LEU A 59 4.58 3.01 -13.59
C LEU A 59 5.97 2.83 -12.95
N ASP A 60 6.01 2.85 -11.63
CA ASP A 60 7.24 2.53 -10.88
C ASP A 60 7.73 1.11 -11.24
N PRO A 61 9.02 0.93 -11.59
CA PRO A 61 9.56 -0.38 -11.99
C PRO A 61 9.38 -1.48 -10.93
N THR A 62 9.40 -1.10 -9.64
CA THR A 62 9.21 -2.03 -8.51
C THR A 62 7.77 -2.54 -8.50
N LEU A 63 6.79 -1.66 -8.73
CA LEU A 63 5.37 -2.04 -8.82
C LEU A 63 5.10 -2.94 -10.01
N VAL A 64 5.69 -2.60 -11.17
CA VAL A 64 5.56 -3.42 -12.39
C VAL A 64 6.11 -4.83 -12.16
N THR A 65 7.24 -4.94 -11.48
CA THR A 65 7.83 -6.24 -11.13
C THR A 65 6.93 -7.03 -10.19
N ALA A 66 6.36 -6.36 -9.18
CA ALA A 66 5.48 -7.00 -8.21
C ALA A 66 4.19 -7.55 -8.84
N GLU A 67 3.56 -6.78 -9.73
CA GLU A 67 2.30 -7.17 -10.39
C GLU A 67 2.49 -8.26 -11.46
N LYS A 68 3.63 -8.30 -12.15
CA LYS A 68 3.91 -9.31 -13.21
C LYS A 68 3.91 -10.76 -12.70
N ALA A 69 4.21 -10.96 -11.41
CA ALA A 69 4.35 -12.28 -10.81
C ALA A 69 3.53 -12.41 -9.52
N ALA A 70 2.30 -11.91 -9.55
CA ALA A 70 1.39 -12.00 -8.42
C ALA A 70 1.14 -13.46 -8.01
N LYS A 71 1.24 -13.76 -6.71
CA LYS A 71 0.92 -15.05 -6.10
C LYS A 71 -0.33 -14.91 -5.25
N ILE A 72 -1.24 -15.88 -5.32
CA ILE A 72 -2.35 -16.02 -4.40
C ILE A 72 -2.01 -17.14 -3.40
N ILE A 73 -2.22 -16.89 -2.12
CA ILE A 73 -2.11 -17.85 -1.02
C ILE A 73 -3.47 -17.92 -0.32
N LYS A 74 -3.97 -19.12 -0.04
CA LYS A 74 -5.29 -19.30 0.60
C LYS A 74 -5.16 -19.52 2.10
N VAL A 75 -5.92 -18.76 2.87
CA VAL A 75 -6.09 -18.92 4.32
C VAL A 75 -7.52 -19.37 4.59
N MET A 76 -7.71 -20.55 5.18
CA MET A 76 -9.03 -21.13 5.44
C MET A 76 -9.01 -21.93 6.75
N GLN A 77 -9.88 -21.56 7.71
CA GLN A 77 -9.95 -22.24 9.03
C GLN A 77 -10.47 -23.68 8.97
N ASP A 78 -11.05 -24.10 7.85
CA ASP A 78 -11.54 -25.46 7.64
C ASP A 78 -10.44 -26.43 7.15
N GLY A 79 -9.21 -25.95 6.99
CA GLY A 79 -8.05 -26.72 6.53
C GLY A 79 -7.99 -26.94 5.02
N SER A 80 -8.88 -26.33 4.23
CA SER A 80 -8.84 -26.44 2.76
C SER A 80 -7.88 -25.43 2.10
N GLY A 81 -7.26 -24.56 2.89
CA GLY A 81 -6.27 -23.56 2.48
C GLY A 81 -4.81 -24.04 2.60
N GLU A 82 -3.87 -23.16 2.26
CA GLU A 82 -2.43 -23.36 2.53
C GLU A 82 -2.10 -23.08 4.00
N PHE A 83 -2.86 -22.20 4.66
CA PHE A 83 -2.72 -21.85 6.06
C PHE A 83 -4.08 -21.76 6.75
N ASP A 84 -4.10 -21.99 8.07
CA ASP A 84 -5.31 -21.85 8.89
C ASP A 84 -5.44 -20.46 9.53
N THR A 85 -4.32 -19.72 9.64
CA THR A 85 -4.25 -18.40 10.29
C THR A 85 -3.61 -17.36 9.38
N ILE A 86 -4.01 -16.08 9.53
CA ILE A 86 -3.46 -14.99 8.71
C ILE A 86 -2.04 -14.67 9.14
N ASN A 87 -1.73 -14.80 10.44
CA ASN A 87 -0.37 -14.56 10.93
C ASN A 87 0.65 -15.56 10.38
N ASP A 88 0.29 -16.83 10.21
CA ASP A 88 1.23 -17.82 9.65
C ASP A 88 1.48 -17.59 8.16
N ASP A 89 0.44 -17.19 7.42
CA ASP A 89 0.60 -16.74 6.04
C ASP A 89 1.53 -15.51 5.94
N ILE A 90 1.31 -14.46 6.75
CA ILE A 90 2.19 -13.28 6.79
C ILE A 90 3.63 -13.66 7.16
N LYS A 91 3.84 -14.60 8.09
CA LYS A 91 5.19 -15.09 8.44
C LYS A 91 5.87 -15.79 7.26
N SER A 92 5.12 -16.49 6.42
CA SER A 92 5.64 -17.19 5.24
C SER A 92 6.18 -16.23 4.17
N VAL A 93 5.69 -14.99 4.13
CA VAL A 93 6.16 -13.97 3.21
C VAL A 93 7.57 -13.51 3.58
N LEU A 94 8.47 -13.54 2.61
CA LEU A 94 9.86 -13.13 2.76
C LEU A 94 9.99 -11.63 3.08
N ILE A 95 11.01 -11.30 3.88
CA ILE A 95 11.42 -9.90 4.09
C ILE A 95 11.95 -9.33 2.77
N GLY A 96 11.59 -8.10 2.44
CA GLY A 96 11.95 -7.45 1.18
C GLY A 96 11.25 -8.05 -0.04
N ASN A 97 10.09 -8.68 0.16
CA ASN A 97 9.29 -9.30 -0.90
C ASN A 97 9.16 -8.40 -2.15
N THR A 98 9.42 -8.95 -3.33
CA THR A 98 9.39 -8.21 -4.60
C THR A 98 8.18 -8.53 -5.46
N LYS A 99 7.31 -9.45 -5.01
CA LYS A 99 6.15 -9.96 -5.75
C LYS A 99 4.86 -9.61 -5.02
N ARG A 100 3.78 -9.33 -5.72
CA ARG A 100 2.49 -9.15 -5.05
C ARG A 100 2.03 -10.48 -4.46
N VAL A 101 1.78 -10.52 -3.16
CA VAL A 101 1.22 -11.68 -2.47
C VAL A 101 -0.19 -11.33 -2.05
N ILE A 102 -1.17 -12.05 -2.60
CA ILE A 102 -2.58 -11.90 -2.30
C ILE A 102 -2.98 -13.00 -1.33
N LEU A 103 -3.27 -12.62 -0.09
CA LEU A 103 -3.76 -13.49 0.95
C LEU A 103 -5.27 -13.58 0.78
N TYR A 104 -5.73 -14.66 0.16
CA TYR A 104 -7.14 -14.98 0.00
C TYR A 104 -7.66 -15.57 1.30
N ILE A 105 -8.52 -14.83 1.99
CA ILE A 105 -9.06 -15.21 3.30
C ILE A 105 -10.46 -15.76 3.07
N GLY A 106 -10.60 -17.07 3.25
CA GLY A 106 -11.89 -17.76 3.21
C GLY A 106 -12.77 -17.41 4.39
N SER A 107 -14.05 -17.73 4.29
CA SER A 107 -15.03 -17.48 5.35
C SER A 107 -14.57 -18.02 6.71
N GLY A 108 -14.86 -17.27 7.78
CA GLY A 108 -14.43 -17.66 9.12
C GLY A 108 -14.38 -16.50 10.11
N ASN A 109 -14.18 -16.82 11.38
CA ASN A 109 -13.94 -15.85 12.45
C ASN A 109 -12.48 -15.99 12.90
N TYR A 110 -11.64 -15.06 12.45
CA TYR A 110 -10.22 -15.02 12.76
C TYR A 110 -10.02 -14.11 13.96
N LYS A 111 -9.78 -14.70 15.14
CA LYS A 111 -9.54 -13.97 16.38
C LYS A 111 -8.04 -13.85 16.65
N GLU A 112 -7.39 -12.90 15.99
CA GLU A 112 -5.94 -12.73 16.05
C GLU A 112 -5.50 -11.26 15.91
N LYS A 113 -4.39 -10.89 16.56
CA LYS A 113 -3.74 -9.60 16.31
C LYS A 113 -2.96 -9.72 15.00
N ILE A 114 -3.38 -9.00 13.98
CA ILE A 114 -2.70 -9.00 12.68
C ILE A 114 -1.72 -7.83 12.64
N LYS A 115 -0.45 -8.12 12.34
CA LYS A 115 0.57 -7.09 12.10
C LYS A 115 1.32 -7.40 10.83
N ILE A 116 1.25 -6.49 9.87
CA ILE A 116 2.08 -6.54 8.65
C ILE A 116 3.27 -5.64 8.91
N GLU A 117 4.46 -6.24 8.96
CA GLU A 117 5.70 -5.50 9.17
C GLU A 117 6.06 -4.68 7.93
N LYS A 118 6.67 -3.50 8.14
CA LYS A 118 7.00 -2.54 7.07
C LYS A 118 7.99 -3.11 6.04
N ASP A 119 8.77 -4.09 6.45
CA ASP A 119 9.79 -4.76 5.63
C ASP A 119 9.21 -5.87 4.73
N LYS A 120 7.90 -6.14 4.77
CA LYS A 120 7.20 -7.09 3.90
C LYS A 120 6.24 -6.37 2.94
N PRO A 121 6.74 -5.72 1.88
CA PRO A 121 5.90 -4.97 0.95
C PRO A 121 5.08 -5.89 0.03
N PHE A 122 4.12 -5.29 -0.68
CA PHE A 122 3.25 -5.93 -1.69
C PHE A 122 2.32 -7.04 -1.19
N ILE A 123 1.98 -7.03 0.10
CA ILE A 123 0.94 -7.87 0.69
C ILE A 123 -0.44 -7.26 0.42
N SER A 124 -1.38 -8.07 -0.08
CA SER A 124 -2.78 -7.71 -0.28
C SER A 124 -3.67 -8.68 0.48
N LEU A 125 -4.53 -8.19 1.37
CA LEU A 125 -5.56 -9.02 2.01
C LEU A 125 -6.82 -9.01 1.14
N TYR A 126 -7.34 -10.19 0.81
CA TYR A 126 -8.52 -10.34 -0.04
C TYR A 126 -9.51 -11.30 0.61
N GLY A 127 -10.62 -10.78 1.11
CA GLY A 127 -11.69 -11.61 1.66
C GLY A 127 -12.51 -12.28 0.56
N GLU A 128 -12.98 -13.50 0.85
CA GLU A 128 -13.93 -14.20 0.01
C GLU A 128 -15.22 -13.36 -0.21
N PRO A 129 -15.53 -12.94 -1.46
CA PRO A 129 -16.60 -11.96 -1.69
C PRO A 129 -18.00 -12.46 -1.32
N LYS A 130 -18.26 -13.76 -1.43
CA LYS A 130 -19.56 -14.36 -1.12
C LYS A 130 -19.75 -14.56 0.38
N ASN A 131 -18.67 -14.75 1.12
CA ASN A 131 -18.66 -15.07 2.54
C ASN A 131 -17.51 -14.32 3.22
N MET A 132 -17.69 -13.01 3.40
CA MET A 132 -16.63 -12.15 3.93
C MET A 132 -16.17 -12.62 5.33
N PRO A 133 -14.85 -12.78 5.55
CA PRO A 133 -14.32 -13.20 6.84
C PRO A 133 -14.47 -12.10 7.90
N ASN A 134 -14.59 -12.50 9.16
CA ASN A 134 -14.60 -11.59 10.30
C ASN A 134 -13.23 -11.63 10.99
N LEU A 135 -12.53 -10.49 11.01
CA LEU A 135 -11.23 -10.32 11.64
C LEU A 135 -11.42 -9.58 12.96
N THR A 136 -11.21 -10.26 14.09
CA THR A 136 -11.42 -9.71 15.43
C THR A 136 -10.17 -9.78 16.27
N PHE A 137 -10.00 -8.82 17.17
CA PHE A 137 -8.96 -8.87 18.18
C PHE A 137 -9.43 -8.16 19.46
N GLY A 138 -9.24 -8.81 20.61
CA GLY A 138 -9.60 -8.26 21.92
C GLY A 138 -8.38 -7.75 22.65
N GLY A 139 -7.87 -6.58 22.28
CA GLY A 139 -6.73 -5.94 22.94
C GLY A 139 -7.15 -4.84 23.92
N THR A 140 -6.51 -4.79 25.10
CA THR A 140 -6.66 -3.66 26.03
C THR A 140 -5.40 -2.80 26.07
N THR A 141 -5.55 -1.51 26.37
CA THR A 141 -4.42 -0.58 26.51
C THR A 141 -3.44 -1.00 27.62
N GLN A 142 -3.92 -1.72 28.65
CA GLN A 142 -3.08 -2.31 29.68
C GLN A 142 -2.16 -3.40 29.13
N GLN A 143 -2.62 -4.16 28.13
CA GLN A 143 -1.87 -5.26 27.53
C GLN A 143 -0.96 -4.81 26.38
N TYR A 144 -1.32 -3.76 25.65
CA TYR A 144 -0.62 -3.38 24.41
C TYR A 144 -0.10 -1.93 24.37
N GLY A 145 -0.27 -1.17 25.45
CA GLY A 145 0.18 0.21 25.54
C GLY A 145 -0.59 1.17 24.62
N THR A 146 -0.26 2.46 24.71
CA THR A 146 -0.92 3.53 23.95
C THR A 146 -0.43 3.68 22.52
N VAL A 147 0.75 3.16 22.17
CA VAL A 147 1.32 3.28 20.82
C VAL A 147 0.54 2.52 19.75
N ASP A 148 -0.13 1.43 20.15
CA ASP A 148 -0.91 0.55 19.27
C ASP A 148 -2.44 0.80 19.39
N SER A 149 -2.87 1.63 20.34
CA SER A 149 -4.28 1.90 20.65
C SER A 149 -4.60 3.38 20.45
N LYS A 150 -5.01 3.80 19.25
CA LYS A 150 -5.53 5.15 19.03
C LYS A 150 -6.88 5.29 19.75
N HIS A 151 -6.87 5.84 20.96
CA HIS A 151 -8.05 6.42 21.60
C HIS A 151 -7.80 7.91 21.77
N SER A 152 -8.64 8.75 21.15
CA SER A 152 -8.74 10.16 21.54
C SER A 152 -9.24 10.17 22.98
N PRO A 153 -8.51 10.74 23.96
CA PRO A 153 -9.00 10.79 25.32
C PRO A 153 -10.21 11.73 25.36
N LEU A 154 -11.41 11.17 25.42
CA LEU A 154 -12.56 11.88 25.96
C LEU A 154 -12.25 12.12 27.44
N SER A 155 -11.97 13.38 27.76
CA SER A 155 -11.80 13.87 29.12
C SER A 155 -13.05 13.56 29.92
N VAL A 156 -12.98 12.52 30.76
CA VAL A 156 -13.96 12.32 31.83
C VAL A 156 -13.59 13.27 32.95
N THR A 157 -14.23 14.44 32.98
CA THR A 157 -14.21 15.31 34.14
C THR A 157 -15.03 14.63 35.24
N LYS A 158 -14.38 14.14 36.28
CA LYS A 158 -15.07 13.92 37.56
C LYS A 158 -15.37 15.29 38.15
N ASN A 159 -16.65 15.61 38.29
CA ASN A 159 -17.27 16.29 39.43
C ASN A 159 -18.79 16.14 39.31
#